data_AF-A0A520DV61-F1
#
_entry.id   AF-A0A520DV61-F1
#
_cell.length_a   1.000
_cell.length_b   1.000
_cell.length_c   1.000
_cell.angle_alpha   90.00
_cell.angle_beta   90.00
_cell.angle_gamma   90.00
#
_symmetry.space_group_name_H-M   'P 1'
#
loop_
_entity.id
_entity.type
_entity.pdbx_description
1 polymer ?
#
loop_
_entity_poly.entity_id
_entity_poly.type
_entity_poly.pdbx_seq_one_letter_code
_entity_poly.pdbx_strand_id
1 'polypeptide(L)'
;MIPAYPADVEILRGQENLRCLRLSPNGTFRFYTSCCSTPVVNTRPGEPWAGFLRCVYTAGVDGQEIDEVLGPVRSRIMGRFAQGVPPAGTPRKFNLKAVLTVMPFMLKGKVLGKSKPSPFFAEDGATAIAAPHVLSDGHGRA
;
A
#
# COMPACT_ATOMS: atom_id res chain seq x y z
N MET A 1 4.86 -3.23 -4.61
CA MET A 1 4.23 -2.92 -3.31
C MET A 1 4.79 -3.88 -2.30
N ILE A 2 5.24 -3.36 -1.17
CA ILE A 2 5.86 -4.13 -0.09
C ILE A 2 4.86 -4.13 1.06
N PRO A 3 4.25 -5.28 1.41
CA PRO A 3 3.29 -5.35 2.49
C PRO A 3 4.01 -5.36 3.84
N ALA A 4 3.54 -4.52 4.75
CA ALA A 4 3.84 -4.60 6.18
C ALA A 4 2.53 -4.69 6.96
N TYR A 5 2.61 -5.12 8.22
CA TYR A 5 1.46 -5.05 9.11
C TYR A 5 1.31 -3.62 9.65
N PRO A 6 0.10 -3.04 9.71
CA PRO A 6 -0.11 -1.74 10.34
C PRO A 6 0.47 -1.64 11.76
N ALA A 7 0.36 -2.73 12.53
CA ALA A 7 0.90 -2.83 13.89
C ALA A 7 2.44 -2.80 13.98
N ASP A 8 3.14 -2.98 12.87
CA ASP A 8 4.61 -2.98 12.80
C ASP A 8 5.15 -1.69 12.14
N VAL A 9 4.31 -0.65 12.01
CA VAL A 9 4.67 0.63 11.38
C VAL A 9 4.54 1.76 12.40
N GLU A 10 5.54 2.62 12.43
CA GLU A 10 5.54 3.86 13.20
C GLU A 10 5.83 5.06 12.28
N ILE A 11 5.07 6.14 12.43
CA ILE A 11 5.37 7.43 11.77
C ILE A 11 6.12 8.28 12.78
N LEU A 12 7.44 8.39 12.60
CA LEU A 12 8.28 9.15 13.53
C LEU A 12 8.07 10.66 13.42
N ARG A 13 7.85 11.17 12.20
CA ARG A 13 7.70 12.60 11.88
C ARG A 13 6.88 12.80 10.60
N GLY A 14 6.32 13.99 10.42
CA GLY A 14 5.72 14.41 9.15
C GLY A 14 4.32 13.85 8.90
N GLN A 15 3.62 13.34 9.92
CA GLN A 15 2.26 12.85 9.81
C GLN A 15 1.31 13.93 9.26
N GLU A 16 1.51 15.18 9.67
CA GLU A 16 0.77 16.36 9.23
C GLU A 16 0.90 16.64 7.73
N ASN A 17 1.94 16.09 7.08
CA ASN A 17 2.16 16.21 5.65
C ASN A 17 1.45 15.11 4.85
N LEU A 18 0.86 14.12 5.50
CA LEU A 18 0.09 13.09 4.82
C LEU A 18 -1.28 13.62 4.38
N ARG A 19 -1.68 13.23 3.19
CA ARG A 19 -3.01 13.42 2.63
C ARG A 19 -3.55 12.07 2.20
N CYS A 20 -4.88 11.95 2.14
CA CYS A 20 -5.53 10.71 1.78
C CYS A 20 -6.43 10.90 0.56
N LEU A 21 -6.31 9.98 -0.41
CA LEU A 21 -7.13 9.92 -1.61
C LEU A 21 -7.87 8.57 -1.64
N ARG A 22 -9.09 8.58 -2.18
CA ARG A 22 -9.84 7.38 -2.53
C ARG A 22 -10.36 7.50 -3.96
N LEU A 23 -10.26 6.42 -4.72
CA LEU A 23 -10.79 6.38 -6.09
C LEU A 23 -12.30 6.15 -6.13
N SER A 24 -12.90 5.72 -5.01
CA SER A 24 -14.33 5.57 -4.85
C SER A 24 -14.69 5.56 -3.36
N PRO A 25 -15.96 5.77 -2.98
CA PRO A 25 -16.41 5.76 -1.58
C PRO A 25 -16.15 4.45 -0.82
N ASN A 26 -15.92 3.34 -1.54
CA ASN A 26 -15.58 2.03 -0.97
C ASN A 26 -14.15 1.57 -1.35
N GLY A 27 -13.37 2.47 -1.98
CA GLY A 27 -12.02 2.21 -2.42
C GLY A 27 -11.01 2.18 -1.28
N THR A 28 -9.80 1.73 -1.62
CA THR A 28 -8.64 1.73 -0.74
C THR A 28 -8.24 3.16 -0.35
N PHE A 29 -7.76 3.34 0.87
CA PHE A 29 -7.18 4.59 1.35
C PHE A 29 -5.76 4.69 0.81
N ARG A 30 -5.48 5.74 0.03
CA ARG A 30 -4.20 5.97 -0.62
C ARG A 30 -3.56 7.19 0.03
N PHE A 31 -2.57 6.97 0.89
CA PHE A 31 -1.86 8.04 1.55
C PHE A 31 -0.69 8.51 0.68
N TYR A 32 -0.52 9.82 0.61
CA TYR A 32 0.53 10.48 -0.16
C TYR A 32 1.02 11.74 0.55
N THR A 33 2.18 12.26 0.16
CA THR A 33 2.73 13.49 0.75
C THR A 33 2.14 14.73 0.09
N SER A 34 1.81 15.75 0.89
CA SER A 34 1.30 17.03 0.40
C SER A 34 2.34 17.87 -0.36
N CYS A 35 3.62 17.76 -0.01
CA CYS A 35 4.67 18.60 -0.59
C CYS A 35 5.04 18.25 -2.05
N CYS A 36 4.94 16.97 -2.43
CA CYS A 36 5.39 16.49 -3.73
C CYS A 36 4.50 15.40 -4.34
N SER A 37 3.35 15.11 -3.72
CA SER A 37 2.41 14.08 -4.17
C SER A 37 2.99 12.65 -4.22
N THR A 38 4.06 12.37 -3.47
CA THR A 38 4.66 11.03 -3.44
C THR A 38 3.68 10.04 -2.82
N PRO A 39 3.29 8.96 -3.53
CA PRO A 39 2.44 7.93 -2.96
C PRO A 39 3.21 7.14 -1.90
N VAL A 40 2.66 7.03 -0.71
CA VAL A 40 3.33 6.40 0.44
C VAL A 40 2.85 4.98 0.67
N VAL A 41 1.56 4.83 0.94
CA VAL A 41 0.97 3.56 1.36
C VAL A 41 -0.48 3.46 0.92
N ASN A 42 -0.88 2.25 0.55
CA ASN A 42 -2.27 1.88 0.36
C ASN A 42 -2.71 0.98 1.51
N THR A 43 -3.87 1.23 2.11
CA THR A 43 -4.40 0.40 3.21
C THR A 43 -5.92 0.56 3.33
N ARG A 44 -6.53 -0.15 4.27
CA ARG A 44 -7.96 -0.08 4.61
C ARG A 44 -8.15 -0.25 6.13
N PRO A 45 -9.18 0.37 6.71
CA PRO A 45 -9.59 0.13 8.10
C PRO A 45 -9.73 -1.37 8.41
N GLY A 46 -9.18 -1.81 9.54
CA GLY A 46 -9.31 -3.18 10.04
C GLY A 46 -8.56 -4.27 9.25
N GLU A 47 -7.92 -3.94 8.14
CA GLU A 47 -7.18 -4.90 7.33
C GLU A 47 -5.74 -5.06 7.83
N PRO A 48 -5.21 -6.30 7.93
CA PRO A 48 -3.86 -6.55 8.43
C PRO A 48 -2.81 -6.38 7.32
N TRP A 49 -2.88 -5.29 6.57
CA TRP A 49 -1.87 -4.94 5.57
C TRP A 49 -1.80 -3.43 5.32
N ALA A 50 -0.57 -2.95 5.19
CA ALA A 50 -0.20 -1.63 4.72
C ALA A 50 0.76 -1.84 3.54
N GLY A 51 0.32 -1.48 2.35
CA GLY A 51 1.04 -1.72 1.11
C GLY A 51 1.88 -0.52 0.69
N PHE A 52 3.16 -0.52 1.06
CA PHE A 52 4.08 0.56 0.76
C PHE A 52 4.55 0.54 -0.69
N LEU A 53 4.71 1.74 -1.27
CA LEU A 53 5.25 1.91 -2.61
C LEU A 53 6.77 1.86 -2.57
N ARG A 54 7.40 1.34 -3.64
CA ARG A 54 8.85 1.15 -3.70
C ARG A 54 9.63 2.46 -3.51
N CYS A 55 9.08 3.59 -3.96
CA CYS A 55 9.70 4.91 -3.87
C CYS A 55 9.88 5.44 -2.45
N VAL A 56 9.20 4.89 -1.44
CA VAL A 56 9.38 5.31 -0.03
C VAL A 56 10.61 4.68 0.62
N TYR A 57 11.22 3.69 -0.03
CA TYR A 57 12.43 3.05 0.44
C TYR A 57 13.63 3.74 -0.20
N THR A 58 14.38 4.48 0.60
CA THR A 58 15.48 5.34 0.15
C THR A 58 16.87 4.84 0.54
N ALA A 59 16.97 3.91 1.49
CA ALA A 59 18.25 3.38 1.97
C ALA A 59 18.28 1.86 1.83
N GLY A 60 19.31 1.33 1.17
CA GLY A 60 19.76 -0.02 1.44
C GLY A 60 20.61 -0.04 2.71
N VAL A 61 20.76 -1.22 3.31
CA VAL A 61 21.68 -1.42 4.44
C VAL A 61 23.10 -1.49 3.87
N ASP A 62 24.07 -0.82 4.50
CA ASP A 62 25.51 -0.95 4.17
C ASP A 62 25.89 -0.73 2.70
N GLY A 63 25.23 0.22 2.01
CA GLY A 63 25.53 0.54 0.61
C GLY A 63 24.94 -0.43 -0.41
N GLN A 64 24.13 -1.40 0.02
CA GLN A 64 23.39 -2.29 -0.88
C GLN A 64 22.37 -1.52 -1.71
N GLU A 65 22.15 -1.99 -2.93
CA GLU A 65 21.02 -1.52 -3.73
C GLU A 65 19.72 -1.94 -3.05
N ILE A 66 18.77 -1.02 -2.94
CA ILE A 66 17.51 -1.24 -2.23
C ILE A 66 16.68 -2.38 -2.83
N ASP A 67 16.86 -2.69 -4.12
CA ASP A 67 16.21 -3.86 -4.74
C ASP A 67 16.82 -5.19 -4.25
N GLU A 68 18.09 -5.21 -3.84
CA GLU A 68 18.73 -6.38 -3.21
C GLU A 68 18.16 -6.61 -1.80
N VAL A 69 17.97 -5.52 -1.04
CA VAL A 69 17.41 -5.57 0.32
C VAL A 69 15.94 -6.03 0.30
N LEU A 70 15.14 -5.54 -0.64
CA LEU A 70 13.73 -5.93 -0.76
C LEU A 70 13.54 -7.33 -1.37
N GLY A 71 14.56 -7.82 -2.07
CA GLY A 71 14.53 -9.09 -2.77
C GLY A 71 13.67 -9.08 -4.04
N PRO A 72 13.55 -10.24 -4.71
CA PRO A 72 12.93 -10.33 -6.02
C PRO A 72 11.41 -10.11 -5.98
N VAL A 73 10.86 -9.68 -7.11
CA VAL A 73 9.40 -9.53 -7.25
C VAL A 73 8.70 -10.88 -7.13
N ARG A 74 7.92 -11.06 -6.07
CA ARG A 74 7.20 -12.31 -5.78
C ARG A 74 5.92 -12.49 -6.59
N SER A 75 5.30 -11.40 -7.04
CA SER A 75 4.04 -11.46 -7.79
C SER A 75 3.84 -10.24 -8.68
N ARG A 76 3.20 -10.46 -9.83
CA ARG A 76 2.70 -9.43 -10.75
C ARG A 76 1.21 -9.68 -10.93
N ILE A 77 0.41 -8.61 -10.97
CA ILE A 77 -1.05 -8.69 -11.02
C ILE A 77 -1.63 -7.57 -11.88
N MET A 78 -2.90 -7.70 -12.26
CA MET A 78 -3.70 -6.62 -12.85
C MET A 78 -3.15 -6.03 -14.16
N GLY A 79 -2.44 -6.82 -14.97
CA GLY A 79 -1.85 -6.36 -16.24
C GLY A 79 -2.84 -5.76 -17.24
N ARG A 80 -4.15 -6.07 -17.12
CA ARG A 80 -5.19 -5.47 -17.98
C ARG A 80 -5.34 -3.95 -17.80
N PHE A 81 -4.86 -3.41 -16.68
CA PHE A 81 -4.94 -1.98 -16.34
C PHE A 81 -3.58 -1.29 -16.49
N ALA A 82 -2.56 -1.99 -16.99
CA ALA A 82 -1.27 -1.39 -17.26
C ALA A 82 -1.41 -0.34 -18.37
N GLN A 83 -0.77 0.80 -18.17
CA GLN A 83 -0.49 1.72 -19.27
C GLN A 83 0.74 1.18 -20.02
N GLY A 84 0.63 1.03 -21.33
CA GLY A 84 1.67 0.39 -22.14
C GLY A 84 1.75 -1.14 -21.97
N VAL A 85 2.88 -1.71 -22.39
CA VAL A 85 3.10 -3.17 -22.35
C VAL A 85 3.60 -3.56 -20.95
N PRO A 86 2.86 -4.39 -20.18
CA PRO A 86 3.33 -4.84 -18.88
C PRO A 86 4.52 -5.80 -19.03
N PRO A 87 5.35 -5.97 -17.98
CA PRO A 87 6.44 -6.94 -18.00
C PRO A 87 5.95 -8.35 -18.39
N ALA A 88 6.80 -9.08 -19.11
CA ALA A 88 6.48 -10.44 -19.55
C ALA A 88 6.02 -11.32 -18.37
N GLY A 89 5.00 -12.15 -18.62
CA GLY A 89 4.41 -13.01 -17.59
C GLY A 89 3.49 -12.30 -16.59
N THR A 90 3.17 -11.01 -16.79
CA THR A 90 2.17 -10.32 -15.96
C THR A 90 0.75 -10.81 -16.26
N PRO A 91 0.04 -11.42 -15.31
CA PRO A 91 -1.33 -11.88 -15.51
C PRO A 91 -2.29 -10.69 -15.73
N ARG A 92 -3.28 -10.86 -16.62
CA ARG A 92 -4.29 -9.82 -16.88
C ARG A 92 -5.10 -9.44 -15.63
N LYS A 93 -5.37 -10.40 -14.75
CA LYS A 93 -6.17 -10.26 -13.51
C LYS A 93 -5.40 -10.85 -12.33
N PHE A 94 -5.88 -10.58 -11.11
CA PHE A 94 -5.44 -11.30 -9.92
C PHE A 94 -5.77 -12.80 -10.06
N ASN A 95 -4.77 -13.68 -9.92
CA ASN A 95 -4.90 -15.11 -10.16
C ASN A 95 -4.58 -15.93 -8.89
N LEU A 96 -4.78 -17.25 -8.97
CA LEU A 96 -4.57 -18.16 -7.84
C LEU A 96 -3.14 -18.11 -7.28
N LYS A 97 -2.12 -17.99 -8.14
CA LYS A 97 -0.72 -17.86 -7.70
C LYS A 97 -0.52 -16.62 -6.81
N ALA A 98 -1.11 -15.49 -7.17
CA ALA A 98 -1.05 -14.28 -6.37
C ALA A 98 -1.79 -14.44 -5.03
N VAL A 99 -2.95 -15.11 -5.03
CA VAL A 99 -3.68 -15.46 -3.79
C VAL A 99 -2.79 -16.27 -2.85
N LEU A 100 -2.22 -17.37 -3.34
CA LEU A 100 -1.38 -18.27 -2.54
C LEU A 100 -0.11 -17.58 -2.01
N THR A 101 0.41 -16.59 -2.74
CA THR A 101 1.58 -15.81 -2.31
C THR A 101 1.26 -14.89 -1.12
N VAL A 102 0.07 -14.27 -1.11
CA VAL A 102 -0.32 -13.24 -0.11
C VAL A 102 -1.09 -13.84 1.08
N MET A 103 -1.79 -14.95 0.87
CA MET A 103 -2.67 -15.57 1.88
C MET A 103 -1.97 -15.87 3.22
N PRO A 104 -0.74 -16.43 3.30
CA PRO A 104 -0.10 -16.69 4.58
C PRO A 104 0.15 -15.43 5.41
N PHE A 105 0.53 -14.32 4.74
CA PHE A 105 0.72 -13.02 5.38
C PHE A 105 -0.61 -12.49 5.94
N MET A 106 -1.67 -12.53 5.13
CA MET A 106 -3.00 -12.08 5.55
C MET A 106 -3.54 -12.91 6.73
N LEU A 107 -3.39 -14.23 6.68
CA LEU A 107 -3.89 -15.13 7.72
C LEU A 107 -3.14 -14.91 9.04
N LYS A 108 -1.80 -14.87 9.01
CA LYS A 108 -0.99 -14.54 10.18
C LYS A 108 -1.39 -13.20 10.78
N GLY A 109 -1.58 -12.19 9.92
CA GLY A 109 -1.99 -10.87 10.37
C GLY A 109 -3.36 -10.84 11.04
N LYS A 110 -4.35 -11.58 10.53
CA LYS A 110 -5.67 -11.71 11.16
C LYS A 110 -5.59 -12.42 12.51
N VAL A 111 -4.90 -13.56 12.57
CA VAL A 111 -4.76 -14.37 13.80
C VAL A 111 -4.06 -13.58 14.90
N LEU A 112 -3.05 -12.78 14.54
CA LEU A 112 -2.26 -11.99 15.50
C LEU A 112 -2.81 -10.58 15.73
N GLY A 113 -4.00 -10.23 15.20
CA GLY A 113 -4.59 -8.90 15.40
C GLY A 113 -3.78 -7.74 14.82
N LYS A 114 -2.95 -8.01 13.80
CA LYS A 114 -1.93 -7.09 13.27
C LYS A 114 -2.48 -5.91 12.44
N SER A 115 -3.80 -5.72 12.42
CA SER A 115 -4.43 -4.51 11.87
C SER A 115 -4.43 -3.34 12.86
N LYS A 116 -4.14 -3.59 14.15
CA LYS A 116 -4.10 -2.57 15.20
C LYS A 116 -2.86 -2.72 16.12
N PRO A 117 -2.29 -1.62 16.64
CA PRO A 117 -2.60 -0.23 16.28
C PRO A 117 -2.23 0.02 14.80
N SER A 118 -2.78 1.08 14.21
CA SER A 118 -2.43 1.50 12.86
C SER A 118 -2.11 2.98 12.89
N PRO A 119 -0.96 3.43 12.37
CA PRO A 119 -0.64 4.87 12.33
C PRO A 119 -1.43 5.62 11.26
N PHE A 120 -2.27 4.93 10.47
CA PHE A 120 -3.03 5.52 9.36
C PHE A 120 -4.50 5.78 9.71
N PHE A 121 -4.98 5.26 10.83
CA PHE A 121 -6.34 5.44 11.32
C PHE A 121 -6.31 5.90 12.77
N ALA A 122 -7.32 6.67 13.19
CA ALA A 122 -7.51 7.08 14.57
C ALA A 122 -7.77 5.86 15.47
N GLU A 123 -7.87 6.08 16.78
CA GLU A 123 -8.06 5.01 17.76
C GLU A 123 -9.34 4.17 17.52
N ASP A 124 -10.36 4.78 16.90
CA ASP A 124 -11.57 4.07 16.46
C ASP A 124 -11.29 2.97 15.42
N GLY A 125 -10.11 3.01 14.78
CA GLY A 125 -9.65 2.08 13.76
C GLY A 125 -10.35 2.23 12.41
N ALA A 126 -11.08 3.33 12.21
CA ALA A 126 -11.91 3.58 11.02
C ALA A 126 -11.66 4.96 10.40
N THR A 127 -11.51 6.00 11.21
CA THR A 127 -11.28 7.37 10.74
C THR A 127 -9.85 7.52 10.28
N ALA A 128 -9.62 7.88 9.02
CA ALA A 128 -8.26 8.12 8.53
C ALA A 128 -7.63 9.34 9.22
N ILE A 129 -6.33 9.28 9.52
CA ILE A 129 -5.59 10.39 10.14
C ILE A 129 -5.54 11.65 9.26
N ALA A 130 -5.82 11.51 7.96
CA ALA A 130 -5.99 12.61 7.02
C ALA A 130 -7.33 12.42 6.31
N ALA A 131 -8.15 13.46 6.27
CA ALA A 131 -9.47 13.42 5.65
C ALA A 131 -9.37 12.94 4.18
N PRO A 132 -10.09 11.88 3.78
CA PRO A 132 -9.97 11.32 2.44
C PRO A 132 -10.69 12.20 1.43
N HIS A 133 -9.97 12.65 0.41
CA HIS A 133 -10.57 13.19 -0.81
C HIS A 133 -11.00 12.04 -1.70
N VAL A 134 -12.30 11.94 -2.02
CA VAL A 134 -12.82 10.94 -2.95
C VAL A 134 -12.85 11.57 -4.34
N LEU A 135 -12.16 10.97 -5.31
CA LEU A 135 -12.28 11.40 -6.70
C LEU A 135 -13.69 11.07 -7.19
N SER A 136 -14.44 12.09 -7.61
CA SER A 136 -15.63 11.92 -8.44
C SER A 136 -15.22 11.47 -9.85
N ASP A 137 -16.08 10.70 -10.52
CA ASP A 137 -15.84 10.16 -11.85
C ASP A 137 -15.44 11.29 -12.84
N GLY A 138 -14.15 11.38 -13.16
CA GLY A 138 -13.63 12.42 -14.06
C GLY A 138 -12.10 12.59 -14.06
N HIS A 139 -11.41 12.34 -12.94
CA HIS A 139 -9.95 12.57 -12.84
C HIS A 139 -9.08 11.36 -13.23
N GLY A 140 -9.62 10.45 -14.05
CA GLY A 140 -9.09 9.09 -14.19
C GLY A 140 -8.54 8.71 -15.56
N ARG A 141 -7.92 9.62 -16.32
CA ARG A 141 -7.10 9.27 -17.52
C ARG A 141 -6.02 10.32 -17.78
N ALA A 142 -4.83 10.07 -17.27
CA ALA A 142 -3.58 10.45 -17.93
C ALA A 142 -2.77 9.16 -18.08
#